data_AF-A0A7V8X8B9-F1
#
_entry.id   AF-A0A7V8X8B9-F1
#
_cell.length_a   1.000
_cell.length_b   1.000
_cell.length_c   1.000
_cell.angle_alpha   90.00
_cell.angle_beta   90.00
_cell.angle_gamma   90.00
#
_symmetry.space_group_name_H-M   'P 1'
#
loop_
_entity.id
_entity.type
_entity.pdbx_description
1 polymer ?
#
loop_
_entity_poly.entity_id
_entity_poly.type
_entity_poly.pdbx_seq_one_letter_code
_entity_poly.pdbx_strand_id
1 'polypeptide(L)'
;MVSEWADWLADRSGTSNVSRDLLERQFQLVMDGLIEMLGPLRREAKVVWQHIMEHYGRTAATRGLAAGEVVEELQQLRFLLIKHIGAFVAAMRPRRAVAVFLRLNGIVDRGIAQAVVGYTDALVASLLMTDRATLALTEANGDDLIRQLDILEAELGTIIPKR
;
A
#
# COMPACT_ATOMS: atom_id res chain seq x y z
N MET A 1 2.84 -10.26 9.79
CA MET A 1 2.52 -8.86 9.50
C MET A 1 1.58 -8.69 8.32
N VAL A 2 1.92 -9.16 7.11
CA VAL A 2 1.00 -9.08 5.94
C VAL A 2 -0.33 -9.78 6.21
N SER A 3 -0.30 -11.02 6.72
CA SER A 3 -1.50 -11.75 7.13
C SER A 3 -2.30 -11.03 8.23
N GLU A 4 -1.62 -10.52 9.26
CA GLU A 4 -2.27 -9.76 10.34
C GLU A 4 -2.93 -8.46 9.83
N TRP A 5 -2.33 -7.82 8.83
CA TRP A 5 -2.95 -6.67 8.17
C TRP A 5 -4.18 -7.08 7.37
N ALA A 6 -4.08 -8.17 6.59
CA ALA A 6 -5.20 -8.71 5.83
C ALA A 6 -6.36 -9.15 6.73
N ASP A 7 -6.07 -9.77 7.87
CA ASP A 7 -7.08 -10.16 8.88
C ASP A 7 -7.77 -8.92 9.46
N TRP A 8 -7.00 -7.88 9.83
CA TRP A 8 -7.56 -6.63 10.33
C TRP A 8 -8.49 -5.94 9.32
N LEU A 9 -8.20 -6.08 8.02
CA LEU A 9 -9.01 -5.51 6.94
C LEU A 9 -10.23 -6.36 6.58
N ALA A 10 -10.14 -7.69 6.70
CA ALA A 10 -11.26 -8.58 6.49
C ALA A 10 -12.35 -8.37 7.55
N ASP A 11 -11.96 -8.02 8.78
CA ASP A 11 -12.89 -7.73 9.88
C ASP A 11 -13.62 -6.38 9.73
N ARG A 12 -13.17 -5.49 8.83
CA ARG A 12 -13.85 -4.24 8.51
C ARG A 12 -14.82 -4.42 7.34
N SER A 13 -16.11 -4.28 7.65
CA SER A 13 -17.23 -4.28 6.71
C SER A 13 -17.01 -3.24 5.60
N GLY A 14 -16.62 -3.72 4.42
CA GLY A 14 -16.28 -2.92 3.23
C GLY A 14 -15.45 -3.72 2.20
N THR A 15 -14.79 -4.79 2.64
CA THR A 15 -13.95 -5.68 1.80
C THR A 15 -14.71 -6.80 1.07
N SER A 16 -16.05 -6.81 1.08
CA SER A 16 -16.85 -7.99 0.70
C SER A 16 -16.71 -8.47 -0.75
N ASN A 17 -16.09 -7.68 -1.64
CA ASN A 17 -15.98 -8.00 -3.07
C ASN A 17 -14.55 -8.28 -3.55
N VAL A 18 -13.55 -8.31 -2.67
CA VAL A 18 -12.15 -8.59 -3.05
C VAL A 18 -11.67 -9.91 -2.46
N SER A 19 -11.00 -10.72 -3.28
CA SER A 19 -10.39 -11.95 -2.78
C SER A 19 -9.28 -11.62 -1.77
N ARG A 20 -9.23 -12.40 -0.68
CA ARG A 20 -8.17 -12.27 0.34
C ARG A 20 -6.77 -12.38 -0.25
N ASP A 21 -6.61 -13.24 -1.26
CA ASP A 21 -5.37 -13.42 -2.01
C ASP A 21 -4.90 -12.12 -2.69
N LEU A 22 -5.81 -11.38 -3.34
CA LEU A 22 -5.47 -10.11 -3.98
C LEU A 22 -5.01 -9.06 -2.97
N LEU A 23 -5.68 -9.00 -1.81
CA LEU A 23 -5.30 -8.10 -0.73
C LEU A 23 -3.92 -8.47 -0.15
N GLU A 24 -3.67 -9.75 0.12
CA GLU A 24 -2.37 -10.22 0.59
C GLU A 24 -1.24 -9.91 -0.40
N ARG A 25 -1.47 -10.11 -1.71
CA ARG A 25 -0.53 -9.73 -2.77
C ARG A 25 -0.24 -8.23 -2.76
N GLN A 26 -1.27 -7.39 -2.71
CA GLN A 26 -1.11 -5.94 -2.67
C GLN A 26 -0.34 -5.49 -1.42
N PHE A 27 -0.62 -6.06 -0.24
CA PHE A 27 0.12 -5.74 0.98
C PHE A 27 1.56 -6.25 0.96
N GLN A 28 1.79 -7.42 0.37
CA GLN A 28 3.14 -7.94 0.17
C GLN A 28 3.94 -6.99 -0.72
N LEU A 29 3.36 -6.50 -1.82
CA LEU A 29 3.98 -5.51 -2.70
C LEU A 29 4.29 -4.19 -1.98
N VAL A 30 3.37 -3.68 -1.16
CA VAL A 30 3.63 -2.50 -0.29
C VAL A 30 4.80 -2.79 0.66
N MET A 31 4.85 -3.97 1.27
CA MET A 31 5.93 -4.33 2.17
C MET A 31 7.29 -4.43 1.49
N ASP A 32 7.34 -5.06 0.31
CA ASP A 32 8.58 -5.18 -0.45
C ASP A 32 9.07 -3.81 -0.95
N GLY A 33 8.16 -2.96 -1.43
CA GLY A 33 8.47 -1.57 -1.78
C GLY A 33 9.02 -0.77 -0.59
N LEU A 34 8.43 -0.95 0.61
CA LEU A 34 8.90 -0.30 1.84
C LEU A 34 10.32 -0.77 2.22
N ILE A 35 10.60 -2.07 2.09
CA ILE A 35 11.91 -2.65 2.37
C ILE A 35 12.97 -2.03 1.43
N GLU A 36 12.68 -1.94 0.14
CA GLU A 36 13.60 -1.34 -0.83
C GLU A 36 13.80 0.17 -0.59
N MET A 37 12.75 0.88 -0.15
CA MET A 37 12.85 2.29 0.26
C MET A 37 13.74 2.52 1.49
N LEU A 38 13.95 1.49 2.32
CA LEU A 38 14.89 1.50 3.43
C LEU A 38 16.31 1.07 3.01
N GLY A 39 16.44 0.43 1.85
CA GLY A 39 17.67 -0.13 1.31
C GLY A 39 18.59 0.86 0.60
N PRO A 40 19.69 0.36 0.01
CA PRO A 40 20.68 1.18 -0.69
C PRO A 40 20.13 1.77 -2.01
N LEU A 41 19.18 1.10 -2.65
CA LEU A 41 18.54 1.50 -3.92
C LEU A 41 17.28 2.36 -3.72
N ARG A 42 17.19 3.06 -2.57
CA ARG A 42 16.03 3.90 -2.21
C ARG A 42 15.70 5.01 -3.21
N ARG A 43 16.62 5.37 -4.11
CA ARG A 43 16.37 6.44 -5.10
C ARG A 43 15.57 5.89 -6.27
N GLU A 44 15.97 4.73 -6.75
CA GLU A 44 15.31 3.94 -7.78
C GLU A 44 13.96 3.45 -7.25
N ALA A 45 13.95 2.87 -6.04
CA ALA A 45 12.75 2.39 -5.39
C ALA A 45 11.73 3.49 -5.09
N LYS A 46 12.14 4.77 -5.03
CA LYS A 46 11.22 5.89 -4.78
C LYS A 46 10.15 6.00 -5.86
N VAL A 47 10.50 5.79 -7.12
CA VAL A 47 9.56 5.90 -8.24
C VAL A 47 8.54 4.76 -8.16
N VAL A 48 9.02 3.53 -7.98
CA VAL A 48 8.16 2.35 -7.85
C VAL A 48 7.29 2.43 -6.60
N TRP A 49 7.81 2.92 -5.48
CA TRP A 49 7.04 3.20 -4.27
C TRP A 49 5.88 4.15 -4.54
N GLN A 50 6.08 5.18 -5.35
CA GLN A 50 5.00 6.10 -5.72
C GLN A 50 3.93 5.36 -6.54
N HIS A 51 4.31 4.56 -7.54
CA HIS A 51 3.35 3.80 -8.35
C HIS A 51 2.56 2.78 -7.51
N ILE A 52 3.24 2.03 -6.62
CA ILE A 52 2.61 1.06 -5.71
C ILE A 52 1.56 1.76 -4.84
N MET A 53 1.93 2.87 -4.19
CA MET A 53 1.04 3.56 -3.27
C MET A 53 -0.11 4.26 -4.00
N GLU A 54 0.12 4.80 -5.18
CA GLU A 54 -0.93 5.34 -6.03
C GLU A 54 -1.94 4.27 -6.45
N HIS A 55 -1.45 3.10 -6.88
CA HIS A 55 -2.28 1.95 -7.22
C HIS A 55 -3.06 1.42 -6.01
N TYR A 56 -2.46 1.41 -4.81
CA TYR A 56 -3.18 1.09 -3.56
C TYR A 56 -4.39 2.02 -3.36
N GLY A 57 -4.20 3.33 -3.56
CA GLY A 57 -5.26 4.33 -3.48
C GLY A 57 -6.37 4.11 -4.50
N ARG A 58 -6.01 3.84 -5.76
CA ARG A 58 -6.98 3.51 -6.82
C ARG A 58 -7.80 2.28 -6.47
N THR A 59 -7.12 1.21 -6.03
CA THR A 59 -7.77 -0.04 -5.63
C THR A 59 -8.70 0.20 -4.45
N ALA A 60 -8.33 1.04 -3.49
CA ALA A 60 -9.19 1.42 -2.38
C ALA A 60 -10.48 2.13 -2.83
N ALA A 61 -10.39 3.01 -3.83
CA ALA A 61 -11.58 3.63 -4.43
C ALA A 61 -12.48 2.59 -5.12
N THR A 62 -11.90 1.63 -5.85
CA THR A 62 -12.66 0.51 -6.46
C THR A 62 -13.27 -0.42 -5.41
N ARG A 63 -12.65 -0.53 -4.23
CA ARG A 63 -13.19 -1.24 -3.06
C ARG A 63 -14.36 -0.49 -2.41
N GLY A 64 -14.67 0.72 -2.87
CA GLY A 64 -15.74 1.56 -2.31
C GLY A 64 -15.40 2.19 -0.97
N LEU A 65 -14.13 2.20 -0.58
CA LEU A 65 -13.69 2.83 0.67
C LEU A 65 -13.82 4.35 0.58
N ALA A 66 -14.06 5.00 1.70
CA ALA A 66 -13.89 6.44 1.84
C ALA A 66 -12.39 6.80 1.95
N ALA A 67 -12.02 8.01 1.54
CA ALA A 67 -10.64 8.50 1.63
C ALA A 67 -10.04 8.38 3.04
N GLY A 68 -10.86 8.65 4.08
CA GLY A 68 -10.44 8.50 5.48
C GLY A 68 -10.11 7.04 5.85
N GLU A 69 -10.87 6.08 5.31
CA GLU A 69 -10.63 4.66 5.53
C GLU A 69 -9.29 4.23 4.90
N VAL A 70 -8.97 4.71 3.69
CA VAL A 70 -7.66 4.46 3.05
C VAL A 70 -6.50 4.92 3.94
N VAL A 71 -6.63 6.11 4.54
CA VAL A 71 -5.63 6.63 5.48
C VAL A 71 -5.55 5.72 6.70
N GLU A 72 -6.67 5.29 7.27
CA GLU A 72 -6.70 4.38 8.42
C GLU A 72 -6.03 3.03 8.13
N GLU A 73 -6.25 2.43 6.95
CA GLU A 73 -5.58 1.19 6.55
C GLU A 73 -4.05 1.36 6.56
N LEU A 74 -3.55 2.49 6.04
CA LEU A 74 -2.12 2.78 5.99
C LEU A 74 -1.53 3.22 7.34
N GLN A 75 -2.35 3.82 8.22
CA GLN A 75 -1.94 4.04 9.61
C GLN A 75 -1.86 2.72 10.38
N GLN A 76 -2.71 1.74 10.06
CA GLN A 76 -2.59 0.40 10.64
C GLN A 76 -1.28 -0.27 10.24
N LEU A 77 -0.82 -0.11 8.99
CA LEU A 77 0.51 -0.55 8.59
C LEU A 77 1.61 0.06 9.49
N ARG A 78 1.53 1.35 9.82
CA ARG A 78 2.49 1.99 10.75
C ARG A 78 2.46 1.33 12.13
N PHE A 79 1.28 1.10 12.68
CA PHE A 79 1.13 0.42 13.96
C PHE A 79 1.77 -0.97 13.91
N LEU A 80 1.48 -1.76 12.87
CA LEU A 80 2.03 -3.10 12.69
C LEU A 80 3.56 -3.07 12.54
N LEU A 81 4.11 -2.12 11.80
CA LEU A 81 5.56 -1.94 11.69
C LEU A 81 6.19 -1.69 13.05
N ILE A 82 5.65 -0.74 13.84
CA ILE A 82 6.15 -0.43 15.19
C ILE A 82 6.03 -1.67 16.09
N LYS A 83 4.91 -2.39 16.04
CA LYS A 83 4.69 -3.62 16.81
C LYS A 83 5.74 -4.68 16.50
N HIS A 84 6.06 -4.90 15.22
CA HIS A 84 6.96 -5.98 14.80
C HIS A 84 8.45 -5.62 14.92
N ILE A 85 8.84 -4.38 14.63
CA ILE A 85 10.26 -3.96 14.66
C ILE A 85 10.64 -3.26 15.95
N GLY A 86 9.66 -2.87 16.78
CA GLY A 86 9.85 -1.99 17.93
C GLY A 86 10.88 -2.52 18.92
N ALA A 87 10.83 -3.80 19.27
CA ALA A 87 11.81 -4.41 20.17
C ALA A 87 13.24 -4.39 19.59
N PHE A 88 13.39 -4.67 18.29
CA PHE A 88 14.68 -4.62 17.61
C PHE A 88 15.25 -3.19 17.58
N VAL A 89 14.39 -2.21 17.28
CA VAL A 89 14.79 -0.78 17.25
C VAL A 89 15.09 -0.26 18.65
N ALA A 90 14.34 -0.69 19.67
CA ALA A 90 14.56 -0.31 21.07
C ALA A 90 15.89 -0.82 21.64
N ALA A 91 16.40 -1.94 21.12
CA ALA A 91 17.72 -2.46 21.48
C ALA A 91 18.89 -1.64 20.88
N MET A 92 18.62 -0.72 19.95
CA MET A 92 19.64 0.14 19.34
C MET A 92 20.05 1.30 20.26
N ARG A 93 21.19 1.93 19.94
CA ARG A 93 21.54 3.23 20.54
C ARG A 93 20.42 4.25 20.29
N PRO A 94 20.03 5.08 21.28
CA PRO A 94 18.86 5.97 21.16
C PRO A 94 18.84 6.84 19.89
N ARG A 95 19.97 7.43 19.51
CA ARG A 95 20.08 8.24 18.28
C ARG A 95 19.78 7.45 17.01
N ARG A 96 20.19 6.18 16.94
CA ARG A 96 19.91 5.30 15.79
C ARG A 96 18.45 4.87 15.78
N ALA A 97 17.91 4.52 16.95
CA ALA A 97 16.50 4.16 17.09
C ALA A 97 15.56 5.27 16.58
N VAL A 98 15.81 6.51 17.02
CA VAL A 98 15.07 7.70 16.55
C VAL A 98 15.22 7.88 15.04
N ALA A 99 16.44 7.76 14.50
CA ALA A 99 16.66 7.91 13.06
C ALA A 99 15.92 6.86 12.21
N VAL A 100 15.83 5.61 12.70
CA VAL A 100 15.07 4.54 12.04
C VAL A 100 13.58 4.88 12.01
N PHE A 101 13.00 5.23 13.16
CA PHE A 101 11.58 5.58 13.20
C PHE A 101 11.25 6.84 12.40
N LEU A 102 12.08 7.88 12.44
CA LEU A 102 11.85 9.09 11.63
C LEU A 102 11.91 8.78 10.13
N ARG A 103 12.84 7.93 9.70
CA ARG A 103 12.93 7.51 8.29
C ARG A 103 11.70 6.70 7.88
N LEU A 104 11.29 5.74 8.72
CA LEU A 104 10.11 4.91 8.47
C LEU A 104 8.85 5.77 8.36
N ASN A 105 8.61 6.65 9.34
CA ASN A 105 7.48 7.58 9.32
C ASN A 105 7.50 8.42 8.05
N GLY A 106 8.64 9.01 7.70
CA GLY A 106 8.75 9.82 6.50
C GLY A 106 8.54 9.05 5.18
N ILE A 107 8.77 7.73 5.13
CA ILE A 107 8.43 6.92 3.94
C ILE A 107 6.93 6.63 3.93
N VAL A 108 6.35 6.21 5.05
CA VAL A 108 4.93 5.90 5.19
C VAL A 108 4.07 7.14 4.93
N ASP A 109 4.41 8.30 5.49
CA ASP A 109 3.69 9.57 5.26
C ASP A 109 3.66 9.95 3.78
N ARG A 110 4.78 9.78 3.07
CA ARG A 110 4.84 10.00 1.61
C ARG A 110 4.00 8.97 0.85
N GLY A 111 3.99 7.72 1.29
CA GLY A 111 3.12 6.69 0.72
C GLY A 111 1.65 7.01 0.92
N ILE A 112 1.25 7.45 2.11
CA ILE A 112 -0.12 7.89 2.41
C ILE A 112 -0.53 9.03 1.49
N ALA A 113 0.32 10.06 1.35
CA ALA A 113 0.04 11.16 0.44
C ALA A 113 -0.18 10.68 -1.00
N GLN A 114 0.66 9.77 -1.49
CA GLN A 114 0.52 9.22 -2.84
C GLN A 114 -0.72 8.33 -3.02
N ALA A 115 -1.09 7.55 -1.99
CA ALA A 115 -2.32 6.77 -2.02
C ALA A 115 -3.56 7.65 -2.05
N VAL A 116 -3.56 8.76 -1.31
CA VAL A 116 -4.66 9.74 -1.38
C VAL A 116 -4.76 10.37 -2.78
N VAL A 117 -3.63 10.64 -3.45
CA VAL A 117 -3.63 11.08 -4.85
C VAL A 117 -4.28 10.03 -5.75
N GLY A 118 -3.80 8.79 -5.71
CA GLY A 118 -4.37 7.71 -6.54
C GLY A 118 -5.86 7.46 -6.28
N TYR A 119 -6.29 7.50 -5.02
CA TYR A 119 -7.69 7.44 -4.65
C TYR A 119 -8.52 8.58 -5.26
N THR A 120 -8.01 9.81 -5.15
CA THR A 120 -8.71 11.00 -5.65
C THR A 120 -8.79 10.99 -7.17
N ASP A 121 -7.73 10.58 -7.86
CA ASP A 121 -7.72 10.44 -9.31
C ASP A 121 -8.76 9.42 -9.80
N ALA A 122 -8.85 8.26 -9.12
CA ALA A 122 -9.86 7.25 -9.44
C ALA A 122 -11.28 7.78 -9.23
N LEU A 123 -11.50 8.51 -8.12
CA LEU A 123 -12.79 9.13 -7.84
C LEU A 123 -13.15 10.17 -8.90
N VAL A 124 -12.23 11.07 -9.25
CA VAL A 124 -12.46 12.09 -10.29
C VAL A 124 -12.75 11.44 -11.64
N ALA A 125 -11.98 10.42 -12.03
CA ALA A 125 -12.22 9.68 -13.26
C ALA A 125 -13.63 9.07 -13.28
N SER A 126 -14.08 8.47 -12.18
CA SER A 126 -15.42 7.90 -12.08
C SER A 126 -16.54 8.95 -12.20
N LEU A 127 -16.35 10.12 -11.58
CA LEU A 127 -17.31 11.23 -11.65
C LEU A 127 -17.44 11.78 -13.06
N LEU A 128 -16.33 11.83 -13.81
CA LEU A 128 -16.30 12.30 -15.19
C LEU A 128 -16.90 11.26 -16.17
N MET A 129 -16.77 9.96 -15.85
CA MET A 129 -17.30 8.88 -16.69
C MET A 129 -18.81 8.61 -16.50
N THR A 130 -19.51 9.40 -15.69
CA THR A 130 -20.98 9.40 -15.46
C THR A 130 -21.60 8.10 -14.94
N ASP A 131 -20.86 6.99 -14.85
CA ASP A 131 -21.36 5.74 -14.32
C ASP A 131 -20.84 5.48 -12.91
N ARG A 132 -21.71 5.62 -11.90
CA ARG A 132 -21.38 5.24 -10.51
C ARG A 132 -21.32 3.72 -10.31
N ALA A 133 -21.87 2.92 -11.23
CA ALA A 133 -21.89 1.47 -11.08
C ALA A 133 -20.49 0.83 -11.29
N THR A 134 -19.56 1.53 -11.95
CA THR A 134 -18.18 1.07 -12.15
C THR A 134 -17.26 1.30 -10.94
N LEU A 135 -17.74 2.01 -9.90
CA LEU A 135 -16.98 2.24 -8.67
C LEU A 135 -16.84 0.99 -7.80
N ALA A 136 -17.84 0.10 -7.83
CA ALA A 136 -17.74 -1.15 -7.08
C ALA A 136 -16.86 -2.13 -7.84
N LEU A 137 -16.02 -2.88 -7.10
CA LEU A 137 -15.27 -4.00 -7.65
C LEU A 137 -16.23 -4.98 -8.33
N THR A 138 -16.10 -5.08 -9.65
CA THR A 138 -16.73 -6.07 -10.52
C THR A 138 -15.68 -7.06 -11.00
N GLU A 139 -16.08 -8.23 -11.48
CA GLU A 139 -15.16 -9.22 -12.06
C GLU A 139 -14.28 -8.61 -13.16
N ALA A 140 -14.85 -7.76 -14.02
CA ALA A 140 -14.13 -7.09 -15.11
C ALA A 140 -13.03 -6.12 -14.63
N ASN A 141 -13.27 -5.39 -13.54
CA ASN A 141 -12.26 -4.50 -12.95
C ASN A 141 -11.27 -5.27 -12.06
N GLY A 142 -11.65 -6.43 -11.53
CA GLY A 142 -10.77 -7.32 -10.77
C GLY A 142 -9.60 -7.85 -11.60
N ASP A 143 -9.86 -8.26 -12.85
CA ASP A 143 -8.81 -8.71 -13.78
C ASP A 143 -7.82 -7.59 -14.14
N ASP A 144 -8.29 -6.34 -14.24
CA ASP A 144 -7.41 -5.20 -14.49
C ASP A 144 -6.52 -4.89 -13.27
N LEU A 145 -7.07 -5.02 -12.06
CA LEU A 145 -6.29 -4.87 -10.82
C LEU A 145 -5.18 -5.93 -10.72
N ILE A 146 -5.48 -7.19 -11.06
CA ILE A 146 -4.48 -8.27 -11.09
C ILE A 146 -3.36 -7.93 -12.08
N ARG A 147 -3.73 -7.49 -13.30
CA ARG A 147 -2.74 -7.11 -14.32
C ARG A 147 -1.86 -5.94 -13.86
N GLN A 148 -2.46 -4.93 -13.22
CA GLN A 148 -1.70 -3.79 -12.69
C GLN A 148 -0.75 -4.22 -11.56
N LEU A 149 -1.17 -5.13 -10.68
CA LEU A 149 -0.29 -5.72 -9.67
C LEU A 149 0.86 -6.49 -10.31
N ASP A 150 0.61 -7.33 -11.33
CA ASP A 150 1.66 -8.07 -12.03
C ASP A 150 2.73 -7.12 -12.63
N ILE A 151 2.30 -5.98 -13.20
CA ILE A 151 3.20 -4.95 -13.74
C ILE A 151 4.05 -4.33 -12.63
N LEU A 152 3.45 -3.99 -11.48
CA LEU A 152 4.17 -3.37 -10.37
C LEU A 152 5.13 -4.36 -9.67
N GLU A 153 4.72 -5.62 -9.54
CA GLU A 153 5.57 -6.71 -9.05
C GLU A 153 6.79 -6.89 -9.97
N ALA A 154 6.57 -6.86 -11.30
CA ALA A 154 7.66 -6.90 -12.27
C ALA A 154 8.56 -5.65 -12.20
N GLU A 155 7.97 -4.46 -12.09
CA GLU A 155 8.69 -3.19 -11.97
C GLU A 155 9.60 -3.21 -10.73
N LEU A 156 9.07 -3.62 -9.58
CA LEU A 156 9.84 -3.78 -8.35
C LEU A 156 10.92 -4.85 -8.50
N GLY A 157 10.60 -5.96 -9.17
CA GLY A 157 11.54 -7.04 -9.48
C GLY A 157 12.73 -6.62 -10.35
N THR A 158 12.63 -5.52 -11.11
CA THR A 158 13.78 -4.96 -11.85
C THR A 158 14.79 -4.26 -10.93
N ILE A 159 14.35 -3.78 -9.77
CA ILE A 159 15.16 -3.04 -8.80
C ILE A 159 15.76 -4.00 -7.77
N ILE A 160 15.01 -5.03 -7.37
CA ILE A 160 15.48 -6.04 -6.43
C ILE A 160 16.61 -6.85 -7.13
N PRO A 161 17.87 -6.78 -6.66
CA PRO A 161 18.89 -7.68 -7.17
C PRO A 161 18.44 -9.12 -6.90
N LYS A 162 18.46 -9.99 -7.92
CA LYS A 162 18.16 -11.43 -7.78
C LYS A 162 18.98 -11.97 -6.60
N ARG A 163 18.33 -12.17 -5.45
CA ARG A 163 18.94 -12.73 -4.24
C ARG A 163 19.00 -14.24 -4.35
#